data_AF-Q7VJ40-F1
#
_entry.id   AF-Q7VJ40-F1
#
_cell.length_a   1.000
_cell.length_b   1.000
_cell.length_c   1.000
_cell.angle_alpha   90.00
_cell.angle_beta   90.00
_cell.angle_gamma   90.00
#
_symmetry.space_group_name_H-M   'P 1'
#
loop_
_entity.id
_entity.type
_entity.pdbx_description
1 polymer ?
#
loop_
_entity_poly.entity_id
_entity_poly.type
_entity_poly.pdbx_seq_one_letter_code
_entity_poly.pdbx_strand_id
1 'polypeptide(L)'
;MQTKFNGNYIKRISYYVGIIAFVAYLIIALVMWIMDINKEVDNIVNNAKAELAPLIQWYEKDSARELERYRNITYEELNKIDVDSLIEQTLQDIKTIISNIEILTNFTLSYGDENGAKEFSYAGARTIGAKLQIILFLLDRERTFNPDNTYYILNNKHRTQSFLDFQHFLELQIKNNFLDSNKREKASLNRIIAYYNPIHIYYFSLAIFLISTDIEENTCDIDETIIRNVFSQYEFLKKNTSLLLDIFDKKDPEPLSLEQKLSIKNELNNFMESVNKKEATIATIQSNLKECQ
;
A
#
# COMPACT_ATOMS: atom_id res chain seq x y z
N MET A 1 -24.31 -2.79 80.31
CA MET A 1 -23.54 -1.68 79.72
C MET A 1 -23.86 -1.62 78.24
N GLN A 2 -24.64 -0.63 77.80
CA GLN A 2 -24.84 -0.34 76.36
C GLN A 2 -23.64 0.45 75.85
N THR A 3 -22.86 -0.14 74.96
CA THR A 3 -21.80 0.56 74.22
C THR A 3 -22.45 1.57 73.27
N LYS A 4 -22.45 2.85 73.64
CA LYS A 4 -22.79 3.95 72.72
C LYS A 4 -21.72 4.00 71.62
N PHE A 5 -22.01 3.39 70.47
CA PHE A 5 -21.17 3.54 69.29
C PHE A 5 -21.21 5.00 68.82
N ASN A 6 -20.03 5.60 68.70
CA ASN A 6 -19.86 7.00 68.37
C ASN A 6 -20.25 7.22 66.89
N GLY A 7 -21.42 7.81 66.62
CA GLY A 7 -21.99 7.96 65.27
C GLY A 7 -21.10 8.73 64.28
N ASN A 8 -20.15 9.55 64.76
CA ASN A 8 -19.16 10.22 63.91
C ASN A 8 -18.09 9.26 63.35
N TYR A 9 -17.76 8.18 64.07
CA TYR A 9 -16.80 7.18 63.62
C TYR A 9 -17.39 6.31 62.50
N ILE A 10 -18.66 5.90 62.66
CA ILE A 10 -19.40 5.13 61.63
C ILE A 10 -19.58 5.96 60.35
N LYS A 11 -19.89 7.27 60.46
CA LYS A 11 -19.97 8.18 59.30
C LYS A 11 -18.65 8.32 58.56
N ARG A 12 -17.51 8.39 59.27
CA ARG A 12 -16.17 8.45 58.65
C ARG A 12 -15.81 7.14 57.95
N ILE A 13 -16.05 5.99 58.58
CA ILE A 13 -15.82 4.68 57.95
C ILE A 13 -16.69 4.52 56.70
N SER A 14 -17.98 4.84 56.79
CA SER A 14 -18.91 4.77 55.65
C SER A 14 -18.47 5.67 54.50
N TYR A 15 -17.90 6.84 54.79
CA TYR A 15 -17.36 7.74 53.78
C TYR A 15 -16.12 7.15 53.08
N TYR A 16 -15.16 6.61 53.83
CA TYR A 16 -13.98 5.95 53.23
C TYR A 16 -14.33 4.68 52.45
N VAL A 17 -15.27 3.87 52.95
CA VAL A 17 -15.77 2.68 52.23
C VAL A 17 -16.48 3.10 50.94
N GLY A 18 -17.26 4.19 50.96
CA GLY A 18 -17.90 4.75 49.76
C GLY A 18 -16.89 5.22 48.70
N ILE A 19 -15.82 5.90 49.11
CA ILE A 19 -14.74 6.32 48.19
C ILE A 19 -14.03 5.10 47.60
N ILE A 20 -13.68 4.11 48.41
CA ILE A 20 -13.01 2.88 47.94
C ILE A 20 -13.89 2.14 46.93
N ALA A 21 -15.18 1.99 47.22
CA ALA A 21 -16.13 1.36 46.30
C ALA A 21 -16.27 2.14 44.98
N PHE A 22 -16.29 3.48 45.04
CA PHE A 22 -16.34 4.32 43.85
C PHE A 22 -15.07 4.20 42.99
N VAL A 23 -13.89 4.22 43.61
CA VAL A 23 -12.61 4.04 42.90
C VAL A 23 -12.54 2.64 42.28
N ALA A 24 -12.95 1.59 43.02
CA ALA A 24 -13.00 0.23 42.48
C ALA A 24 -13.96 0.12 41.28
N TYR A 25 -15.13 0.76 41.35
CA TYR A 25 -16.06 0.82 40.22
C TYR A 25 -15.44 1.50 38.99
N LEU A 26 -14.75 2.62 39.17
CA LEU A 26 -14.07 3.31 38.06
C LEU A 26 -12.99 2.44 37.41
N ILE A 27 -12.19 1.73 38.22
CA ILE A 27 -11.17 0.81 37.71
C ILE A 27 -11.84 -0.30 36.90
N ILE A 28 -12.92 -0.92 37.41
CA ILE A 28 -13.65 -1.97 36.71
C ILE A 28 -14.25 -1.45 35.40
N ALA A 29 -14.87 -0.27 35.40
CA ALA A 29 -15.42 0.36 34.20
C ALA A 29 -14.35 0.63 33.14
N LEU A 30 -13.18 1.13 33.55
CA LEU A 30 -12.04 1.34 32.65
C LEU A 30 -11.51 0.01 32.09
N VAL A 31 -11.39 -1.02 32.92
CA VAL A 31 -10.93 -2.35 32.47
C VAL A 31 -11.92 -2.95 31.47
N MET A 32 -13.22 -2.90 31.71
CA MET A 32 -14.23 -3.40 30.77
C MET A 32 -14.18 -2.63 29.44
N TRP A 33 -14.05 -1.31 29.49
CA TRP A 33 -13.93 -0.49 28.29
C TRP A 33 -12.66 -0.81 27.48
N ILE A 34 -11.53 -1.03 28.14
CA ILE A 34 -10.29 -1.48 27.50
C ILE A 34 -10.46 -2.87 26.86
N MET A 35 -11.14 -3.80 27.54
CA MET A 35 -11.40 -5.13 27.00
C MET A 35 -12.28 -5.09 25.74
N ASP A 36 -13.32 -4.25 25.74
CA ASP A 36 -14.20 -4.10 24.57
C ASP A 36 -13.43 -3.51 23.37
N ILE A 37 -12.59 -2.50 23.59
CA ILE A 37 -11.72 -1.93 22.55
C ILE A 37 -10.75 -2.99 22.00
N ASN A 38 -10.10 -3.76 22.87
CA ASN A 38 -9.17 -4.79 22.43
C ASN A 38 -9.87 -5.85 21.57
N LYS A 39 -11.09 -6.25 21.95
CA LYS A 39 -11.89 -7.20 21.17
C LYS A 39 -12.25 -6.66 19.79
N GLU A 40 -12.60 -5.37 19.70
CA GLU A 40 -12.89 -4.73 18.42
C GLU A 40 -11.65 -4.66 17.52
N VAL A 41 -10.50 -4.28 18.08
CA VAL A 41 -9.21 -4.27 17.38
C VAL A 41 -8.84 -5.67 16.88
N ASP A 42 -8.97 -6.69 17.72
CA ASP A 42 -8.69 -8.08 17.34
C ASP A 42 -9.59 -8.53 16.18
N ASN A 43 -10.87 -8.15 16.21
CA ASN A 43 -11.80 -8.48 15.12
C ASN A 43 -11.40 -7.80 13.81
N ILE A 44 -11.04 -6.51 13.84
CA ILE A 44 -10.57 -5.76 12.67
C ILE A 44 -9.30 -6.40 12.09
N VAL A 45 -8.32 -6.71 12.93
CA VAL A 45 -7.06 -7.33 12.52
C VAL A 45 -7.31 -8.73 11.95
N ASN A 46 -8.14 -9.54 12.59
CA ASN A 46 -8.41 -10.90 12.13
C ASN A 46 -9.20 -10.94 10.82
N ASN A 47 -10.15 -10.01 10.63
CA ASN A 47 -10.82 -9.86 9.34
C ASN A 47 -9.84 -9.47 8.24
N ALA A 48 -8.94 -8.52 8.51
CA ALA A 48 -7.95 -8.10 7.52
C ALA A 48 -7.00 -9.25 7.11
N LYS A 49 -6.58 -10.08 8.07
CA LYS A 49 -5.82 -11.30 7.80
C LYS A 49 -6.64 -12.32 7.02
N ALA A 50 -7.91 -12.51 7.35
CA ALA A 50 -8.77 -13.48 6.68
C ALA A 50 -8.98 -13.09 5.21
N GLU A 51 -9.11 -11.80 4.90
CA GLU A 51 -9.18 -11.29 3.53
C GLU A 51 -7.86 -11.45 2.76
N LEU A 52 -6.72 -11.28 3.43
CA LEU A 52 -5.40 -11.49 2.82
C LEU A 52 -5.01 -12.95 2.64
N ALA A 53 -5.47 -13.83 3.51
CA ALA A 53 -5.10 -15.25 3.55
C ALA A 53 -5.20 -15.97 2.19
N PRO A 54 -6.32 -15.87 1.42
CA PRO A 54 -6.41 -16.55 0.12
C PRO A 54 -5.39 -16.00 -0.90
N LEU A 55 -5.11 -14.69 -0.87
CA LEU A 55 -4.16 -14.06 -1.79
C LEU A 55 -2.71 -14.41 -1.44
N ILE A 56 -2.38 -14.48 -0.15
CA ILE A 56 -1.08 -14.97 0.34
C ILE A 56 -0.91 -16.46 0.00
N GLN A 57 -1.95 -17.27 0.21
CA GLN A 57 -1.91 -18.69 -0.15
C GLN A 57 -1.67 -18.88 -1.65
N TRP A 58 -2.32 -18.08 -2.50
CA TRP A 58 -2.04 -18.05 -3.93
C TRP A 58 -0.58 -17.70 -4.21
N TYR A 59 -0.04 -16.67 -3.53
CA TYR A 59 1.38 -16.30 -3.67
C TYR A 59 2.31 -17.45 -3.34
N GLU A 60 2.07 -18.15 -2.24
CA GLU A 60 2.92 -19.24 -1.78
C GLU A 60 2.85 -20.52 -2.63
N LYS A 61 1.65 -20.86 -3.14
CA LYS A 61 1.40 -22.17 -3.76
C LYS A 61 1.31 -22.14 -5.28
N ASP A 62 0.78 -21.05 -5.84
CA ASP A 62 0.34 -21.01 -7.23
C ASP A 62 1.07 -19.97 -8.08
N SER A 63 1.55 -18.88 -7.47
CA SER A 63 2.10 -17.73 -8.20
C SER A 63 3.27 -18.10 -9.12
N ALA A 64 4.22 -18.93 -8.68
CA ALA A 64 5.37 -19.30 -9.50
C ALA A 64 4.95 -20.01 -10.80
N ARG A 65 4.00 -20.94 -10.70
CA ARG A 65 3.47 -21.68 -11.86
C ARG A 65 2.67 -20.75 -12.78
N GLU A 66 1.84 -19.89 -12.20
CA GLU A 66 0.99 -18.98 -12.97
C GLU A 66 1.81 -17.88 -13.68
N LEU A 67 2.81 -17.33 -12.99
CA LEU A 67 3.75 -16.36 -13.57
C LEU A 67 4.54 -16.98 -14.72
N GLU A 68 5.03 -18.22 -14.58
CA GLU A 68 5.74 -18.90 -15.66
C GLU A 68 4.81 -19.19 -16.85
N ARG A 69 3.52 -19.51 -16.59
CA ARG A 69 2.52 -19.66 -17.65
C ARG A 69 2.32 -18.36 -18.41
N TYR A 70 2.09 -17.22 -17.75
CA TYR A 70 1.91 -15.94 -18.46
C TYR A 70 3.18 -15.47 -19.13
N ARG A 71 4.34 -15.72 -18.51
CA ARG A 71 5.63 -15.44 -19.13
C ARG A 71 5.79 -16.21 -20.43
N ASN A 72 5.30 -17.43 -20.57
CA ASN A 72 5.47 -18.24 -21.79
C ASN A 72 4.18 -18.45 -22.58
N ILE A 73 3.15 -17.61 -22.37
CA ILE A 73 1.86 -17.75 -23.05
C ILE A 73 2.03 -17.63 -24.56
N THR A 74 1.38 -18.51 -25.32
CA THR A 74 1.38 -18.45 -26.78
C THR A 74 0.37 -17.42 -27.28
N TYR A 75 0.51 -17.01 -28.55
CA TYR A 75 -0.46 -16.12 -29.20
C TYR A 75 -1.89 -16.67 -29.18
N GLU A 76 -2.04 -17.97 -29.44
CA GLU A 76 -3.34 -18.65 -29.47
C GLU A 76 -3.99 -18.74 -28.09
N GLU A 77 -3.20 -18.87 -27.03
CA GLU A 77 -3.69 -18.86 -25.65
C GLU A 77 -4.03 -17.45 -25.19
N LEU A 78 -3.21 -16.46 -25.55
CA LEU A 78 -3.45 -15.05 -25.21
C LEU A 78 -4.77 -14.56 -25.81
N ASN A 79 -5.05 -14.91 -27.07
CA ASN A 79 -6.31 -14.55 -27.74
C ASN A 79 -7.55 -15.26 -27.17
N LYS A 80 -7.38 -16.28 -26.32
CA LYS A 80 -8.49 -16.98 -25.65
C LYS A 80 -8.79 -16.42 -24.27
N ILE A 81 -7.86 -15.68 -23.68
CA ILE A 81 -8.09 -15.06 -22.37
C ILE A 81 -8.59 -13.64 -22.54
N ASP A 82 -9.48 -13.23 -21.65
CA ASP A 82 -9.88 -11.83 -21.53
C ASP A 82 -8.78 -11.09 -20.73
N VAL A 83 -7.79 -10.55 -21.47
CA VAL A 83 -6.65 -9.85 -20.88
C VAL A 83 -7.11 -8.64 -20.06
N ASP A 84 -8.12 -7.91 -20.52
CA ASP A 84 -8.62 -6.71 -19.84
C ASP A 84 -9.27 -7.07 -18.51
N SER A 85 -10.15 -8.08 -18.50
CA SER A 85 -10.78 -8.57 -17.28
C SER A 85 -9.75 -9.12 -16.29
N LEU A 86 -8.72 -9.82 -16.78
CA LEU A 86 -7.65 -10.33 -15.93
C LEU A 86 -6.80 -9.22 -15.32
N ILE A 87 -6.48 -8.17 -16.08
CA ILE A 87 -5.80 -6.97 -15.58
C ILE A 87 -6.67 -6.30 -14.51
N GLU A 88 -7.96 -6.05 -14.80
CA GLU A 88 -8.88 -5.42 -13.85
C GLU A 88 -8.99 -6.21 -12.54
N GLN A 89 -9.20 -7.53 -12.61
CA GLN A 89 -9.23 -8.39 -11.43
C GLN A 89 -7.92 -8.33 -10.65
N THR A 90 -6.79 -8.34 -11.36
CA THR A 90 -5.47 -8.25 -10.72
C THR A 90 -5.27 -6.91 -10.00
N LEU A 91 -5.73 -5.80 -10.61
CA LEU A 91 -5.71 -4.49 -9.96
C LEU A 91 -6.63 -4.45 -8.74
N GLN A 92 -7.80 -5.10 -8.80
CA GLN A 92 -8.72 -5.19 -7.68
C GLN A 92 -8.15 -6.02 -6.52
N ASP A 93 -7.51 -7.15 -6.80
CA ASP A 93 -6.80 -7.94 -5.79
C ASP A 93 -5.72 -7.08 -5.11
N ILE A 94 -4.96 -6.30 -5.88
CA ILE A 94 -3.94 -5.40 -5.32
C ILE A 94 -4.56 -4.32 -4.43
N LYS A 95 -5.69 -3.71 -4.83
CA LYS A 95 -6.42 -2.75 -3.98
C LYS A 95 -6.81 -3.39 -2.64
N THR A 96 -7.39 -4.59 -2.67
CA THR A 96 -7.76 -5.34 -1.46
C THR A 96 -6.54 -5.61 -0.59
N ILE A 97 -5.40 -5.99 -1.18
CA ILE A 97 -4.18 -6.23 -0.41
C ILE A 97 -3.69 -4.95 0.26
N ILE A 98 -3.62 -3.84 -0.49
CA ILE A 98 -3.16 -2.55 0.03
C ILE A 98 -4.04 -2.07 1.19
N SER A 99 -5.37 -2.12 1.05
CA SER A 99 -6.30 -1.72 2.11
C SER A 99 -6.14 -2.57 3.38
N ASN A 100 -5.94 -3.88 3.24
CA ASN A 100 -5.73 -4.74 4.40
C ASN A 100 -4.35 -4.56 5.05
N ILE A 101 -3.29 -4.32 4.26
CA ILE A 101 -1.97 -3.95 4.81
C ILE A 101 -2.05 -2.61 5.55
N GLU A 102 -2.82 -1.63 5.06
CA GLU A 102 -3.03 -0.36 5.77
C GLU A 102 -3.57 -0.61 7.18
N ILE A 103 -4.62 -1.44 7.29
CA ILE A 103 -5.24 -1.85 8.55
C ILE A 103 -4.20 -2.53 9.44
N LEU A 104 -3.54 -3.58 8.96
CA LEU A 104 -2.56 -4.34 9.75
C LEU A 104 -1.40 -3.47 10.26
N THR A 105 -0.89 -2.58 9.42
CA THR A 105 0.22 -1.69 9.78
C THR A 105 -0.20 -0.54 10.68
N ASN A 106 -1.49 -0.19 10.77
CA ASN A 106 -2.02 0.74 11.79
C ASN A 106 -2.00 0.12 13.20
N PHE A 107 -2.12 -1.20 13.30
CA PHE A 107 -2.20 -1.92 14.58
C PHE A 107 -0.89 -2.63 14.96
N THR A 108 0.18 -2.45 14.19
CA THR A 108 1.52 -2.92 14.57
C THR A 108 2.15 -1.91 15.55
N LEU A 109 2.11 -2.20 16.85
CA LEU A 109 2.68 -1.34 17.90
C LEU A 109 4.21 -1.48 18.00
N SER A 110 4.87 -0.45 18.51
CA SER A 110 6.34 -0.41 18.67
C SER A 110 6.91 -1.45 19.64
N TYR A 111 6.07 -2.08 20.48
CA TYR A 111 6.52 -2.97 21.56
C TYR A 111 6.21 -4.45 21.35
N GLY A 112 5.63 -4.85 20.21
CA GLY A 112 5.38 -6.26 19.89
C GLY A 112 4.46 -6.48 18.69
N ASP A 113 4.59 -7.65 18.06
CA ASP A 113 3.71 -8.16 16.99
C ASP A 113 2.90 -9.35 17.52
N GLU A 114 2.22 -9.17 18.65
CA GLU A 114 1.49 -10.26 19.35
C GLU A 114 0.40 -10.89 18.46
N ASN A 115 -0.12 -10.11 17.51
CA ASN A 115 -1.12 -10.55 16.57
C ASN A 115 -0.50 -11.03 15.23
N GLY A 116 0.82 -11.04 15.00
CA GLY A 116 1.40 -11.49 13.73
C GLY A 116 1.02 -10.61 12.52
N ALA A 117 0.58 -9.37 12.75
CA ALA A 117 0.18 -8.45 11.68
C ALA A 117 1.35 -8.06 10.77
N LYS A 118 2.59 -8.02 11.31
CA LYS A 118 3.80 -7.70 10.54
C LYS A 118 4.07 -8.74 9.46
N GLU A 119 4.04 -10.03 9.80
CA GLU A 119 4.29 -11.12 8.84
C GLU A 119 3.24 -11.12 7.72
N PHE A 120 1.97 -10.98 8.06
CA PHE A 120 0.88 -10.85 7.07
C PHE A 120 1.06 -9.62 6.18
N SER A 121 1.50 -8.49 6.74
CA SER A 121 1.75 -7.26 5.97
C SER A 121 2.86 -7.47 4.93
N TYR A 122 3.95 -8.13 5.32
CA TYR A 122 5.04 -8.43 4.38
C TYR A 122 4.67 -9.46 3.34
N ALA A 123 3.95 -10.52 3.72
CA ALA A 123 3.45 -11.52 2.78
C ALA A 123 2.48 -10.88 1.77
N GLY A 124 1.60 -9.98 2.23
CA GLY A 124 0.76 -9.16 1.37
C GLY A 124 1.57 -8.30 0.40
N ALA A 125 2.59 -7.57 0.89
CA ALA A 125 3.42 -6.72 0.03
C ALA A 125 4.14 -7.52 -1.08
N ARG A 126 4.64 -8.72 -0.75
CA ARG A 126 5.22 -9.65 -1.74
C ARG A 126 4.20 -10.15 -2.75
N THR A 127 2.98 -10.44 -2.28
CA THR A 127 1.86 -10.87 -3.13
C THR A 127 1.51 -9.81 -4.17
N ILE A 128 1.51 -8.52 -3.80
CA ILE A 128 1.30 -7.43 -4.77
C ILE A 128 2.36 -7.45 -5.86
N GLY A 129 3.64 -7.63 -5.48
CA GLY A 129 4.75 -7.73 -6.44
C GLY A 129 4.51 -8.83 -7.49
N ALA A 130 4.07 -10.02 -7.06
CA ALA A 130 3.71 -11.10 -7.98
C ALA A 130 2.49 -10.77 -8.84
N LYS A 131 1.45 -10.17 -8.28
CA LYS A 131 0.26 -9.75 -9.04
C LYS A 131 0.61 -8.74 -10.13
N LEU A 132 1.48 -7.77 -9.85
CA LEU A 132 1.94 -6.82 -10.87
C LEU A 132 2.73 -7.48 -12.00
N GLN A 133 3.52 -8.52 -11.70
CA GLN A 133 4.23 -9.28 -12.74
C GLN A 133 3.28 -9.94 -13.74
N ILE A 134 2.07 -10.34 -13.31
CA ILE A 134 1.03 -10.84 -14.24
C ILE A 134 0.70 -9.76 -15.27
N ILE A 135 0.38 -8.55 -14.82
CA ILE A 135 0.04 -7.42 -15.70
C ILE A 135 1.20 -7.14 -16.66
N LEU A 136 2.43 -7.09 -16.14
CA LEU A 136 3.62 -6.84 -16.96
C LEU A 136 3.82 -7.93 -18.03
N PHE A 137 3.69 -9.21 -17.69
CA PHE A 137 3.83 -10.30 -18.67
C PHE A 137 2.73 -10.30 -19.72
N LEU A 138 1.49 -9.99 -19.34
CA LEU A 138 0.38 -9.89 -20.29
C LEU A 138 0.63 -8.78 -21.31
N LEU A 139 0.98 -7.58 -20.83
CA LEU A 139 1.26 -6.43 -21.69
C LEU A 139 2.50 -6.66 -22.58
N ASP A 140 3.57 -7.23 -22.03
CA ASP A 140 4.78 -7.58 -22.80
C ASP A 140 4.48 -8.60 -23.91
N ARG A 141 3.62 -9.58 -23.63
CA ARG A 141 3.21 -10.59 -24.61
C ARG A 141 2.29 -10.04 -25.68
N GLU A 142 1.32 -9.19 -25.31
CA GLU A 142 0.53 -8.43 -26.28
C GLU A 142 1.42 -7.60 -27.20
N ARG A 143 2.46 -6.94 -26.64
CA ARG A 143 3.43 -6.16 -27.40
C ARG A 143 4.28 -7.00 -28.34
N THR A 144 4.74 -8.14 -27.85
CA THR A 144 5.55 -9.06 -28.65
C THR A 144 4.76 -9.62 -29.83
N PHE A 145 3.47 -9.93 -29.65
CA PHE A 145 2.67 -10.57 -30.69
C PHE A 145 1.98 -9.61 -31.65
N ASN A 146 1.80 -8.34 -31.27
CA ASN A 146 1.17 -7.34 -32.12
C ASN A 146 2.06 -6.11 -32.28
N PRO A 147 3.32 -6.25 -32.73
CA PRO A 147 4.31 -5.17 -32.71
C PRO A 147 3.89 -3.91 -33.49
N ASP A 148 2.93 -4.05 -34.41
CA ASP A 148 2.36 -2.95 -35.20
C ASP A 148 1.29 -2.13 -34.45
N ASN A 149 0.84 -2.57 -33.26
CA ASN A 149 -0.05 -1.78 -32.40
C ASN A 149 0.72 -0.62 -31.76
N THR A 150 0.16 0.58 -31.89
CA THR A 150 0.81 1.84 -31.49
C THR A 150 0.84 2.05 -29.97
N TYR A 151 -0.19 1.66 -29.21
CA TYR A 151 -0.21 1.77 -27.74
C TYR A 151 -1.04 0.65 -27.10
N TYR A 152 -0.64 0.12 -25.94
CA TYR A 152 -1.21 -1.13 -25.37
C TYR A 152 -2.16 -0.89 -24.21
N ILE A 153 -1.95 0.16 -23.43
CA ILE A 153 -2.85 0.55 -22.35
C ILE A 153 -3.88 1.53 -22.89
N LEU A 154 -3.43 2.56 -23.61
CA LEU A 154 -4.28 3.67 -24.04
C LEU A 154 -5.27 3.30 -25.17
N ASN A 155 -5.10 2.15 -25.84
CA ASN A 155 -5.87 1.74 -27.03
C ASN A 155 -7.19 1.08 -26.63
N ASN A 156 -7.32 0.72 -25.37
CA ASN A 156 -8.52 0.14 -24.83
C ASN A 156 -9.06 1.06 -23.73
N LYS A 157 -10.25 1.62 -23.97
CA LYS A 157 -10.90 2.55 -23.04
C LYS A 157 -11.19 1.91 -21.69
N HIS A 158 -11.58 0.62 -21.67
CA HIS A 158 -11.85 -0.10 -20.43
C HIS A 158 -10.57 -0.26 -19.62
N ARG A 159 -9.51 -0.81 -20.25
CA ARG A 159 -8.19 -0.96 -19.65
C ARG A 159 -7.62 0.36 -19.13
N THR A 160 -7.70 1.41 -19.93
CA THR A 160 -7.26 2.77 -19.55
C THR A 160 -7.98 3.22 -18.28
N GLN A 161 -9.30 3.06 -18.22
CA GLN A 161 -10.08 3.43 -17.03
C GLN A 161 -9.66 2.61 -15.80
N SER A 162 -9.47 1.30 -15.92
CA SER A 162 -9.01 0.46 -14.81
C SER A 162 -7.68 0.92 -14.23
N PHE A 163 -6.73 1.29 -15.09
CA PHE A 163 -5.43 1.84 -14.65
C PHE A 163 -5.57 3.22 -14.01
N LEU A 164 -6.35 4.14 -14.60
CA LEU A 164 -6.59 5.46 -14.04
C LEU A 164 -7.28 5.40 -12.67
N ASP A 165 -8.27 4.53 -12.52
CA ASP A 165 -8.97 4.30 -11.25
C ASP A 165 -8.03 3.73 -10.19
N PHE A 166 -7.15 2.81 -10.57
CA PHE A 166 -6.16 2.27 -9.65
C PHE A 166 -5.08 3.29 -9.28
N GLN A 167 -4.61 4.11 -10.22
CA GLN A 167 -3.71 5.22 -9.94
C GLN A 167 -4.34 6.21 -8.97
N HIS A 168 -5.60 6.59 -9.20
CA HIS A 168 -6.33 7.48 -8.31
C HIS A 168 -6.44 6.89 -6.90
N PHE A 169 -6.73 5.60 -6.78
CA PHE A 169 -6.71 4.89 -5.50
C PHE A 169 -5.35 5.01 -4.80
N LEU A 170 -4.25 4.71 -5.50
CA LEU A 170 -2.90 4.81 -4.93
C LEU A 170 -2.56 6.25 -4.50
N GLU A 171 -2.93 7.24 -5.31
CA GLU A 171 -2.73 8.66 -4.99
C GLU A 171 -3.49 9.06 -3.72
N LEU A 172 -4.73 8.61 -3.56
CA LEU A 172 -5.51 8.80 -2.33
C LEU A 172 -4.82 8.16 -1.13
N GLN A 173 -4.24 6.96 -1.28
CA GLN A 173 -3.49 6.33 -0.19
C GLN A 173 -2.26 7.15 0.21
N ILE A 174 -1.51 7.66 -0.76
CA ILE A 174 -0.36 8.53 -0.49
C ILE A 174 -0.82 9.82 0.22
N LYS A 175 -1.87 10.48 -0.29
CA LYS A 175 -2.39 11.72 0.30
C LYS A 175 -2.92 11.53 1.72
N ASN A 176 -3.76 10.53 1.94
CA ASN A 176 -4.48 10.33 3.19
C ASN A 176 -3.64 9.70 4.29
N ASN A 177 -2.54 9.02 3.94
CA ASN A 177 -1.70 8.32 4.90
C ASN A 177 -0.27 8.84 4.97
N PHE A 178 0.41 8.95 3.83
CA PHE A 178 1.82 9.34 3.81
C PHE A 178 2.03 10.86 3.93
N LEU A 179 1.20 11.66 3.26
CA LEU A 179 1.33 13.12 3.30
C LEU A 179 0.75 13.75 4.56
N ASP A 180 -0.14 13.06 5.26
CA ASP A 180 -0.57 13.42 6.62
C ASP A 180 0.63 13.41 7.58
N SER A 181 0.98 14.58 8.14
CA SER A 181 2.15 14.72 9.01
C SER A 181 2.06 13.90 10.28
N ASN A 182 0.89 13.82 10.90
CA ASN A 182 0.70 13.08 12.15
C ASN A 182 0.87 11.58 11.93
N LYS A 183 0.26 11.04 10.85
CA LYS A 183 0.40 9.63 10.49
C LYS A 183 1.83 9.30 10.06
N ARG A 184 2.47 10.18 9.29
CA ARG A 184 3.85 10.03 8.84
C ARG A 184 4.84 10.01 10.00
N GLU A 185 4.76 10.97 10.91
CA GLU A 185 5.68 11.08 12.05
C GLU A 185 5.56 9.86 12.97
N LYS A 186 4.34 9.35 13.17
CA LYS A 186 4.06 8.16 13.98
C LYS A 186 4.29 6.83 13.26
N ALA A 187 4.54 6.84 11.95
CA ALA A 187 4.69 5.61 11.19
C ALA A 187 5.84 4.75 11.73
N SER A 188 5.56 3.47 11.99
CA SER A 188 6.60 2.49 12.28
C SER A 188 7.43 2.19 11.04
N LEU A 189 8.63 1.65 11.23
CA LEU A 189 9.46 1.19 10.11
C LEU A 189 8.76 0.09 9.30
N ASN A 190 7.96 -0.76 9.96
CA ASN A 190 7.10 -1.74 9.27
C ASN A 190 6.11 -1.06 8.31
N ARG A 191 5.42 0.01 8.76
CA ARG A 191 4.50 0.76 7.91
C ARG A 191 5.22 1.41 6.73
N ILE A 192 6.43 1.92 6.93
CA ILE A 192 7.22 2.48 5.82
C ILE A 192 7.53 1.41 4.77
N ILE A 193 8.01 0.23 5.20
CA ILE A 193 8.48 -0.83 4.29
C ILE A 193 7.33 -1.62 3.67
N ALA A 194 6.34 -2.02 4.47
CA ALA A 194 5.26 -2.90 4.02
C ALA A 194 4.11 -2.13 3.35
N TYR A 195 3.97 -0.82 3.62
CA TYR A 195 2.85 -0.03 3.11
C TYR A 195 3.30 1.13 2.24
N TYR A 196 4.03 2.12 2.78
CA TYR A 196 4.37 3.33 2.02
C TYR A 196 5.25 3.04 0.80
N ASN A 197 6.34 2.27 0.97
CA ASN A 197 7.27 1.98 -0.11
C ASN A 197 6.59 1.23 -1.28
N PRO A 198 5.86 0.12 -1.07
CA PRO A 198 5.12 -0.58 -2.12
C PRO A 198 4.17 0.36 -2.88
N ILE A 199 3.35 1.16 -2.18
CA ILE A 199 2.43 2.09 -2.84
C ILE A 199 3.19 3.06 -3.77
N HIS A 200 4.32 3.61 -3.35
CA HIS A 200 5.12 4.52 -4.19
C HIS A 200 5.71 3.80 -5.40
N ILE A 201 6.25 2.60 -5.21
CA ILE A 201 6.78 1.77 -6.30
C ILE A 201 5.69 1.49 -7.33
N TYR A 202 4.47 1.13 -6.89
CA TYR A 202 3.39 0.77 -7.79
C TYR A 202 2.80 1.98 -8.50
N TYR A 203 2.67 3.10 -7.80
CA TYR A 203 2.25 4.36 -8.41
C TYR A 203 3.25 4.77 -9.51
N PHE A 204 4.55 4.58 -9.28
CA PHE A 204 5.60 4.81 -10.28
C PHE A 204 5.52 3.84 -11.46
N SER A 205 5.43 2.53 -11.21
CA SER A 205 5.36 1.51 -12.27
C SER A 205 4.20 1.79 -13.23
N LEU A 206 3.07 2.26 -12.74
CA LEU A 206 1.91 2.52 -13.59
C LEU A 206 2.00 3.86 -14.32
N ALA A 207 2.24 4.96 -13.60
CA ALA A 207 2.27 6.29 -14.17
C ALA A 207 3.43 6.48 -15.17
N ILE A 208 4.61 5.99 -14.79
CA ILE A 208 5.85 6.37 -15.46
C ILE A 208 6.46 5.23 -16.26
N PHE A 209 6.26 3.97 -15.88
CA PHE A 209 6.77 2.89 -16.71
C PHE A 209 5.79 2.48 -17.80
N LEU A 210 4.52 2.27 -17.43
CA LEU A 210 3.54 1.72 -18.35
C LEU A 210 2.87 2.76 -19.25
N ILE A 211 2.27 3.81 -18.68
CA ILE A 211 1.52 4.80 -19.48
C ILE A 211 2.46 5.72 -20.26
N SER A 212 3.59 6.15 -19.68
CA SER A 212 4.48 7.10 -20.38
C SER A 212 5.11 6.50 -21.64
N THR A 213 5.35 5.19 -21.68
CA THR A 213 5.92 4.52 -22.86
C THR A 213 4.93 4.48 -24.02
N ASP A 214 3.63 4.28 -23.77
CA ASP A 214 2.59 4.41 -24.80
C ASP A 214 2.54 5.84 -25.37
N ILE A 215 2.80 6.86 -24.54
CA ILE A 215 2.77 8.28 -24.94
C ILE A 215 4.03 8.70 -25.70
N GLU A 216 5.22 8.26 -25.27
CA GLU A 216 6.51 8.68 -25.85
C GLU A 216 6.57 8.43 -27.36
N GLU A 217 6.09 7.27 -27.80
CA GLU A 217 6.10 6.87 -29.22
C GLU A 217 4.95 7.50 -30.04
N ASN A 218 3.88 7.99 -29.39
CA ASN A 218 2.63 8.40 -30.05
C ASN A 218 2.12 9.77 -29.58
N THR A 219 3.01 10.65 -29.13
CA THR A 219 2.63 11.85 -28.38
C THR A 219 1.57 12.71 -29.06
N CYS A 220 1.59 12.83 -30.40
CA CYS A 220 0.62 13.64 -31.14
C CYS A 220 -0.78 13.04 -31.25
N ASP A 221 -0.91 11.73 -31.05
CA ASP A 221 -2.18 10.99 -31.18
C ASP A 221 -2.89 10.82 -29.82
N ILE A 222 -2.23 11.18 -28.72
CA ILE A 222 -2.78 11.05 -27.36
C ILE A 222 -3.43 12.37 -26.90
N ASP A 223 -4.57 12.25 -26.24
CA ASP A 223 -5.27 13.39 -25.62
C ASP A 223 -4.35 14.16 -24.66
N GLU A 224 -4.28 15.49 -24.84
CA GLU A 224 -3.39 16.35 -24.06
C GLU A 224 -3.65 16.26 -22.54
N THR A 225 -4.89 15.98 -22.12
CA THR A 225 -5.25 15.78 -20.71
C THR A 225 -4.54 14.56 -20.12
N ILE A 226 -4.43 13.47 -20.89
CA ILE A 226 -3.72 12.26 -20.48
C ILE A 226 -2.22 12.58 -20.31
N ILE A 227 -1.64 13.31 -21.26
CA ILE A 227 -0.23 13.72 -21.21
C ILE A 227 0.05 14.61 -20.00
N ARG A 228 -0.80 15.62 -19.77
CA ARG A 228 -0.71 16.51 -18.59
C ARG A 228 -0.84 15.74 -17.28
N ASN A 229 -1.72 14.74 -17.22
CA ASN A 229 -1.85 13.87 -16.05
C ASN A 229 -0.55 13.12 -15.79
N VAL A 230 0.10 12.54 -16.81
CA VAL A 230 1.40 11.85 -16.63
C VAL A 230 2.48 12.79 -16.11
N PHE A 231 2.56 14.03 -16.60
CA PHE A 231 3.50 15.02 -16.05
C PHE A 231 3.21 15.35 -14.59
N SER A 232 1.94 15.56 -14.24
CA SER A 232 1.55 15.82 -12.84
C SER A 232 1.89 14.65 -11.92
N GLN A 233 1.67 13.42 -12.39
CA GLN A 233 2.00 12.20 -11.66
C GLN A 233 3.51 12.03 -11.47
N TYR A 234 4.32 12.34 -12.50
CA TYR A 234 5.78 12.32 -12.41
C TYR A 234 6.31 13.27 -11.33
N GLU A 235 5.84 14.53 -11.34
CA GLU A 235 6.25 15.52 -10.35
C GLU A 235 5.82 15.13 -8.92
N PHE A 236 4.60 14.61 -8.78
CA PHE A 236 4.11 14.08 -7.52
C PHE A 236 5.02 12.94 -7.00
N LEU A 237 5.40 12.01 -7.87
CA LEU A 237 6.30 10.90 -7.55
C LEU A 237 7.69 11.36 -7.12
N LYS A 238 8.32 12.25 -7.90
CA LYS A 238 9.66 12.78 -7.62
C LYS A 238 9.73 13.45 -6.25
N LYS A 239 8.74 14.28 -5.93
CA LYS A 239 8.61 14.93 -4.62
C LYS A 239 8.43 13.93 -3.48
N ASN A 240 7.51 12.97 -3.62
CA ASN A 240 7.16 12.07 -2.53
C ASN A 240 8.21 10.99 -2.28
N THR A 241 8.92 10.55 -3.30
CA THR A 241 10.05 9.61 -3.17
C THR A 241 11.20 10.22 -2.36
N SER A 242 11.49 11.50 -2.59
CA SER A 242 12.51 12.23 -1.83
C SER A 242 12.13 12.35 -0.36
N LEU A 243 10.85 12.60 -0.07
CA LEU A 243 10.32 12.62 1.29
C LEU A 243 10.37 11.23 1.96
N LEU A 244 10.09 10.15 1.21
CA LEU A 244 10.13 8.78 1.72
C LEU A 244 11.53 8.40 2.21
N LEU A 245 12.56 8.74 1.42
CA LEU A 245 13.97 8.57 1.79
C LEU A 245 14.34 9.34 3.06
N ASP A 246 13.94 10.62 3.16
CA ASP A 246 14.22 11.46 4.32
C ASP A 246 13.60 10.91 5.62
N ILE A 247 12.37 10.41 5.56
CA ILE A 247 11.72 9.79 6.72
C ILE A 247 12.46 8.50 7.10
N PHE A 248 12.80 7.66 6.13
CA PHE A 248 13.49 6.41 6.40
C PHE A 248 14.85 6.66 7.08
N ASP A 249 15.59 7.67 6.64
CA ASP A 249 16.88 8.05 7.22
C ASP A 249 16.75 8.60 8.65
N LYS A 250 15.64 9.30 8.96
CA LYS A 250 15.34 9.84 10.29
C LYS A 250 14.80 8.83 11.29
N LYS A 251 14.38 7.63 10.86
CA LYS A 251 13.83 6.62 11.77
C LYS A 251 14.95 5.87 12.49
N ASP A 252 14.82 5.82 13.82
CA ASP A 252 15.76 5.11 14.70
C ASP A 252 15.80 3.59 14.39
N PRO A 253 16.97 2.95 14.59
CA PRO A 253 17.27 1.62 14.02
C PRO A 253 16.59 0.42 14.70
N GLU A 254 15.95 0.56 15.85
CA GLU A 254 15.28 -0.58 16.49
C GLU A 254 13.90 -0.79 15.83
N PRO A 255 13.69 -1.85 15.01
CA PRO A 255 14.10 -3.23 15.28
C PRO A 255 14.77 -3.96 14.09
N LEU A 256 15.48 -3.27 13.19
CA LEU A 256 16.12 -3.91 12.02
C LEU A 256 17.64 -4.03 12.19
N SER A 257 18.21 -5.11 11.68
CA SER A 257 19.67 -5.23 11.56
C SER A 257 20.24 -4.17 10.61
N LEU A 258 21.52 -3.82 10.79
CA LEU A 258 22.22 -2.88 9.91
C LEU A 258 22.17 -3.32 8.44
N GLU A 259 22.29 -4.62 8.18
CA GLU A 259 22.20 -5.22 6.84
C GLU A 259 20.83 -4.99 6.21
N GLN A 260 19.74 -5.26 6.95
CA GLN A 260 18.38 -5.00 6.47
C GLN A 260 18.17 -3.52 6.17
N LYS A 261 18.68 -2.62 7.01
CA LYS A 261 18.58 -1.18 6.79
C LYS A 261 19.29 -0.75 5.51
N LEU A 262 20.51 -1.27 5.27
CA LEU A 262 21.26 -0.99 4.05
C LEU A 262 20.56 -1.55 2.81
N SER A 263 19.98 -2.75 2.89
CA SER A 263 19.21 -3.35 1.79
C SER A 263 18.03 -2.46 1.40
N ILE A 264 17.22 -2.05 2.36
CA ILE A 264 16.04 -1.20 2.11
C ILE A 264 16.47 0.17 1.59
N LYS A 265 17.53 0.77 2.15
CA LYS A 265 18.07 2.03 1.66
C LYS A 265 18.51 1.93 0.21
N ASN A 266 19.17 0.84 -0.16
CA ASN A 266 19.59 0.59 -1.54
C ASN A 266 18.38 0.41 -2.46
N GLU A 267 17.33 -0.30 -2.04
CA GLU A 267 16.07 -0.41 -2.80
C GLU A 267 15.42 0.96 -3.04
N LEU A 268 15.31 1.79 -2.00
CA LEU A 268 14.75 3.14 -2.11
C LEU A 268 15.60 4.06 -3.00
N ASN A 269 16.94 3.95 -2.91
CA ASN A 269 17.84 4.69 -3.78
C ASN A 269 17.73 4.24 -5.24
N ASN A 270 17.70 2.93 -5.50
CA ASN A 270 17.49 2.37 -6.85
C ASN A 270 16.14 2.82 -7.43
N PHE A 271 15.12 2.90 -6.58
CA PHE A 271 13.82 3.44 -6.96
C PHE A 271 13.92 4.92 -7.36
N MET A 272 14.58 5.75 -6.55
CA MET A 272 14.82 7.17 -6.88
C MET A 272 15.63 7.33 -8.18
N GLU A 273 16.67 6.51 -8.39
CA GLU A 273 17.41 6.49 -9.64
C GLU A 273 16.53 6.13 -10.84
N SER A 274 15.59 5.19 -10.66
CA SER A 274 14.64 4.79 -11.71
C SER A 274 13.66 5.92 -12.05
N VAL A 275 13.20 6.65 -11.03
CA VAL A 275 12.41 7.88 -11.22
C VAL A 275 13.21 8.91 -12.02
N ASN A 276 14.45 9.19 -11.61
CA ASN A 276 15.29 10.18 -12.30
C ASN A 276 15.65 9.78 -13.73
N LYS A 277 15.88 8.48 -14.01
CA LYS A 277 16.13 7.99 -15.38
C LYS A 277 14.96 8.27 -16.33
N LYS A 278 13.74 8.33 -15.79
CA LYS A 278 12.54 8.63 -16.57
C LYS A 278 12.33 10.11 -16.86
N GLU A 279 13.15 11.00 -16.29
CA GLU A 279 13.18 12.42 -16.66
C GLU A 279 13.44 12.62 -18.16
N ALA A 280 14.26 11.76 -18.77
CA ALA A 280 14.52 11.77 -20.21
C ALA A 280 13.25 11.47 -21.02
N THR A 281 12.51 10.39 -20.70
CA THR A 281 11.23 10.06 -21.34
C THR A 281 10.22 11.21 -21.21
N ILE A 282 10.11 11.80 -20.02
CA ILE A 282 9.22 12.96 -19.80
C ILE A 282 9.64 14.16 -20.65
N ALA A 283 10.94 14.45 -20.75
CA ALA A 283 11.46 15.51 -21.61
C ALA A 283 11.21 15.24 -23.10
N THR A 284 11.33 13.99 -23.56
CA THR A 284 10.97 13.58 -24.92
C THR A 284 9.50 13.86 -25.21
N ILE A 285 8.59 13.40 -24.35
CA ILE A 285 7.14 13.65 -24.50
C ILE A 285 6.86 15.16 -24.54
N GLN A 286 7.50 15.96 -23.67
CA GLN A 286 7.36 17.42 -23.68
C GLN A 286 7.86 18.07 -24.96
N SER A 287 8.94 17.55 -25.56
CA SER A 287 9.47 18.05 -26.83
C SER A 287 8.52 17.71 -27.97
N ASN A 288 8.13 16.44 -28.08
CA ASN A 288 7.22 15.96 -29.12
C ASN A 288 5.89 16.72 -29.07
N LEU A 289 5.33 16.95 -27.87
CA LEU A 289 4.07 17.69 -27.70
C LEU A 289 4.13 19.11 -28.28
N LYS A 290 5.29 19.78 -28.25
CA LYS A 290 5.48 21.11 -28.86
C LYS A 290 5.52 21.05 -30.39
N GLU A 291 5.95 19.93 -30.96
CA GLU A 291 5.99 19.70 -32.40
C GLU A 291 4.62 19.28 -32.96
N CYS A 292 3.74 18.75 -32.11
CA CYS A 292 2.36 18.40 -32.45
C CYS A 292 1.43 19.63 -32.53
N GLN A 293 1.87 20.80 -32.04
CA GLN A 293 1.15 22.09 -32.07
C GLN A 293 1.42 22.87 -33.35
#